data_AF-A0A2U1E6E4-F1
#
_entry.id   AF-A0A2U1E6E4-F1
#
_cell.length_a   1.000
_cell.length_b   1.000
_cell.length_c   1.000
_cell.angle_alpha   90.00
_cell.angle_beta   90.00
_cell.angle_gamma   90.00
#
_symmetry.space_group_name_H-M   'P 1'
#
loop_
_entity.id
_entity.type
_entity.pdbx_description
1 polymer ?
#
loop_
_entity_poly.entity_id
_entity_poly.type
_entity_poly.pdbx_seq_one_letter_code
_entity_poly.pdbx_strand_id
1 'polypeptide(L)'
;MRTRQHTPTRAFIKRHAVLIFYAVVLALGLGPTLIVIGPGAFLGTANLVGTDAEVDSAADLDPSMLVAVMAGNPVFALLAIMMIALAYGRAGLGDLRSRLLRWRVGVRWYAVALLTAPVLWIAIQGALSLTSDAFIPGIITADQKASLLVTGLVVGLVAAVFEEIAWTGFATHELRKRHGPWATGLTVGLLWCVLHLSLFAGADSGAVPRVLSVAAVFSWMLAYRLLMVWVYGHTQSVLLAIVMHLPISVMGFVLASPTMAGIADLIFNLAFGATLWALVAAVAKTERRRLSRPNLHQVTATGT
;
A
#
# COMPACT_ATOMS: atom_id res chain seq x y z
N MET A 1 -30.50 -7.26 34.13
CA MET A 1 -29.56 -7.61 33.03
C MET A 1 -30.31 -7.58 31.71
N ARG A 2 -30.15 -6.55 30.87
CA ARG A 2 -30.75 -6.51 29.52
C ARG A 2 -29.79 -7.18 28.55
N THR A 3 -30.11 -8.39 28.10
CA THR A 3 -29.48 -9.02 26.93
C THR A 3 -29.70 -8.12 25.72
N ARG A 4 -28.64 -7.45 25.22
CA ARG A 4 -28.69 -6.69 23.97
C ARG A 4 -28.97 -7.67 22.83
N GLN A 5 -30.23 -7.81 22.42
CA GLN A 5 -30.57 -8.49 21.19
C GLN A 5 -29.89 -7.73 20.04
N HIS A 6 -29.01 -8.41 19.30
CA HIS A 6 -28.41 -7.84 18.11
C HIS A 6 -29.47 -7.74 17.02
N THR A 7 -29.73 -6.54 16.51
CA THR A 7 -30.65 -6.36 15.37
C THR A 7 -30.13 -7.11 14.14
N PRO A 8 -31.01 -7.69 13.30
CA PRO A 8 -30.62 -8.45 12.11
C PRO A 8 -29.70 -7.65 11.17
N THR A 9 -29.92 -6.34 11.06
CA THR A 9 -29.07 -5.40 10.31
C THR A 9 -27.62 -5.39 10.79
N ARG A 10 -27.39 -5.39 12.11
CA ARG A 10 -26.03 -5.36 12.67
C ARG A 10 -25.30 -6.67 12.42
N ALA A 11 -26.00 -7.80 12.48
CA ALA A 11 -25.45 -9.11 12.15
C ALA A 11 -25.04 -9.19 10.67
N PHE A 12 -25.86 -8.65 9.76
CA PHE A 12 -25.55 -8.56 8.33
C PHE A 12 -24.30 -7.71 8.07
N ILE A 13 -24.24 -6.49 8.62
CA ILE A 13 -23.08 -5.59 8.48
C ILE A 13 -21.82 -6.28 8.97
N LYS A 14 -21.84 -6.91 10.15
CA LYS A 14 -20.67 -7.63 10.68
C LYS A 14 -20.24 -8.79 9.78
N ARG A 15 -21.19 -9.50 9.14
CA ARG A 15 -20.89 -10.62 8.25
C ARG A 15 -20.22 -10.15 6.95
N HIS A 16 -20.65 -9.01 6.40
CA HIS A 16 -20.22 -8.49 5.10
C HIS A 16 -19.37 -7.21 5.18
N ALA A 17 -18.84 -6.87 6.36
CA ALA A 17 -18.22 -5.57 6.62
C ALA A 17 -17.09 -5.23 5.63
N VAL A 18 -16.20 -6.19 5.36
CA VAL A 18 -15.08 -6.01 4.43
C VAL A 18 -15.56 -5.83 2.99
N LEU A 19 -16.57 -6.60 2.56
CA LEU A 19 -17.12 -6.50 1.21
C LEU A 19 -17.82 -5.16 0.99
N ILE A 20 -18.65 -4.73 1.96
CA ILE A 20 -19.33 -3.42 1.93
C ILE A 20 -18.29 -2.30 1.86
N PHE A 21 -17.27 -2.36 2.72
CA PHE A 21 -16.17 -1.40 2.71
C PHE A 21 -15.50 -1.34 1.34
N TYR A 22 -15.11 -2.48 0.75
CA TYR A 22 -14.47 -2.49 -0.57
C TYR A 22 -15.36 -1.97 -1.68
N ALA A 23 -16.64 -2.33 -1.69
CA ALA A 23 -17.59 -1.83 -2.69
C ALA A 23 -17.69 -0.29 -2.64
N VAL A 24 -17.80 0.28 -1.43
CA VAL A 24 -17.89 1.73 -1.25
C VAL A 24 -16.56 2.41 -1.55
N VAL A 25 -15.41 1.86 -1.14
CA VAL A 25 -14.09 2.41 -1.47
C VAL A 25 -13.87 2.44 -2.98
N LEU A 26 -14.18 1.37 -3.70
CA LEU A 26 -14.05 1.33 -5.15
C LEU A 26 -15.00 2.32 -5.83
N ALA A 27 -16.25 2.42 -5.37
CA ALA A 27 -17.22 3.36 -5.90
C ALA A 27 -16.78 4.82 -5.71
N LEU A 28 -16.25 5.17 -4.53
CA LEU A 28 -15.81 6.53 -4.23
C LEU A 28 -14.43 6.85 -4.84
N GLY A 29 -13.54 5.86 -4.92
CA GLY A 29 -12.17 6.06 -5.39
C GLY A 29 -12.02 6.00 -6.90
N LEU A 30 -12.71 5.08 -7.58
CA LEU A 30 -12.64 4.93 -9.04
C LEU A 30 -13.84 5.53 -9.76
N GLY A 31 -15.01 5.60 -9.11
CA GLY A 31 -16.25 6.08 -9.73
C GLY A 31 -16.11 7.47 -10.35
N PRO A 32 -15.61 8.49 -9.63
CA PRO A 32 -15.42 9.82 -10.19
C PRO A 32 -14.52 9.83 -11.43
N THR A 33 -13.37 9.13 -11.39
CA THR A 33 -12.46 9.05 -12.54
C THR A 33 -13.09 8.33 -13.73
N LEU A 34 -13.81 7.23 -13.49
CA LEU A 34 -14.52 6.49 -14.53
C LEU A 34 -15.66 7.29 -15.16
N ILE A 35 -16.34 8.13 -14.39
CA ILE A 35 -17.41 9.02 -14.88
C ILE A 35 -16.82 10.16 -15.73
N VAL A 36 -15.74 10.78 -15.27
CA VAL A 36 -15.16 11.97 -15.92
C VAL A 36 -14.35 11.61 -17.16
N ILE A 37 -13.54 10.54 -17.10
CA ILE A 37 -12.54 10.23 -18.13
C ILE A 37 -12.87 8.93 -18.90
N GLY A 38 -13.81 8.12 -18.39
CA GLY A 38 -14.22 6.88 -19.04
C GLY A 38 -13.21 5.73 -18.92
N PRO A 39 -13.61 4.48 -19.24
CA PRO A 39 -12.72 3.32 -19.16
C PRO A 39 -11.58 3.36 -20.19
N GLY A 40 -11.74 4.10 -21.29
CA GLY A 40 -10.76 4.18 -22.37
C GLY A 40 -9.43 4.84 -21.98
N ALA A 41 -9.45 5.78 -21.02
CA ALA A 41 -8.23 6.41 -20.52
C ALA A 41 -7.34 5.46 -19.71
N PHE A 42 -7.91 4.38 -19.19
CA PHE A 42 -7.15 3.33 -18.49
C PHE A 42 -6.60 2.28 -19.46
N LEU A 43 -7.33 2.02 -20.55
CA LEU A 43 -6.94 1.07 -21.59
C LEU A 43 -5.97 1.68 -22.62
N GLY A 44 -5.68 2.99 -22.53
CA GLY A 44 -4.90 3.71 -23.53
C GLY A 44 -5.64 3.87 -24.86
N THR A 45 -6.96 3.72 -24.87
CA THR A 45 -7.82 3.79 -26.07
C THR A 45 -8.56 5.12 -26.20
N ALA A 46 -8.45 6.01 -25.20
CA ALA A 46 -8.98 7.37 -25.25
C ALA A 46 -7.93 8.36 -24.74
N ASN A 47 -7.71 9.45 -25.49
CA ASN A 47 -6.97 10.60 -25.00
C ASN A 47 -7.81 11.33 -23.94
N LEU A 48 -7.16 11.87 -22.91
CA LEU A 48 -7.80 12.71 -21.91
C LEU A 48 -8.59 13.82 -22.61
N VAL A 49 -9.84 14.05 -22.19
CA VAL A 49 -10.62 15.19 -22.65
C VAL A 49 -9.92 16.47 -22.15
N GLY A 50 -9.25 17.18 -23.07
CA GLY A 50 -9.07 18.63 -22.98
C GLY A 50 -7.89 19.18 -22.18
N THR A 51 -6.83 18.41 -21.92
CA THR A 51 -5.55 19.02 -21.50
C THR A 51 -4.39 18.37 -22.24
N ASP A 52 -3.86 19.08 -23.22
CA ASP A 52 -2.55 18.83 -23.85
C ASP A 52 -1.38 19.11 -22.87
N ALA A 53 -1.64 19.00 -21.55
CA ALA A 53 -0.66 19.20 -20.51
C ALA A 53 0.01 17.86 -20.21
N GLU A 54 1.20 17.67 -20.77
CA GLU A 54 2.18 16.74 -20.22
C GLU A 54 2.42 17.11 -18.75
N VAL A 55 1.94 16.28 -17.82
CA VAL A 55 2.36 16.37 -16.41
C VAL A 55 3.70 15.63 -16.34
N ASP A 56 4.77 16.35 -16.64
CA ASP A 56 6.12 15.80 -16.78
C ASP A 56 6.74 15.40 -15.44
N SER A 57 6.24 15.93 -14.31
CA SER A 57 6.72 15.56 -12.99
C SER A 57 5.66 15.70 -11.90
N ALA A 58 5.86 15.00 -10.78
CA ALA A 58 5.07 15.20 -9.56
C ALA A 58 5.18 16.63 -8.99
N ALA A 59 6.15 17.43 -9.44
CA ALA A 59 6.32 18.83 -9.08
C ALA A 59 5.43 19.78 -9.89
N ASP A 60 4.86 19.31 -11.01
CA ASP A 60 3.95 20.08 -11.88
C ASP A 60 2.48 19.81 -11.58
N LEU A 61 2.20 18.94 -10.59
CA LEU A 61 0.85 18.77 -10.07
C LEU A 61 0.42 20.07 -9.41
N ASP A 62 -0.59 20.74 -10.00
CA ASP A 62 -1.29 21.85 -9.37
C ASP A 62 -1.59 21.47 -7.91
N PRO A 63 -1.22 22.31 -6.92
CA PRO A 63 -1.58 22.10 -5.52
C PRO A 63 -3.04 21.71 -5.31
N SER A 64 -3.95 22.19 -6.17
CA SER A 64 -5.38 21.81 -6.14
C SER A 64 -5.63 20.32 -6.46
N MET A 65 -4.88 19.75 -7.41
CA MET A 65 -4.91 18.33 -7.79
C MET A 65 -4.28 17.45 -6.71
N LEU A 66 -3.17 17.91 -6.11
CA LEU A 66 -2.57 17.22 -4.98
C LEU A 66 -3.54 17.17 -3.78
N VAL A 67 -4.24 18.27 -3.49
CA VAL A 67 -5.27 18.33 -2.45
C VAL A 67 -6.46 17.42 -2.77
N ALA A 68 -6.91 17.35 -4.02
CA ALA A 68 -8.00 16.47 -4.44
C ALA A 68 -7.64 14.97 -4.27
N VAL A 69 -6.42 14.57 -4.66
CA VAL A 69 -5.91 13.21 -4.45
C VAL A 69 -5.72 12.91 -2.97
N MET A 70 -5.19 13.86 -2.19
CA MET A 70 -5.00 13.74 -0.75
C MET A 70 -6.33 13.64 0.02
N ALA A 71 -7.41 14.26 -0.46
CA ALA A 71 -8.72 14.26 0.18
C ALA A 71 -9.42 12.89 0.16
N GLY A 72 -9.11 12.02 -0.80
CA GLY A 72 -9.67 10.67 -0.88
C GLY A 72 -9.23 9.75 0.28
N ASN A 73 -7.98 9.90 0.74
CA ASN A 73 -7.40 9.04 1.77
C ASN A 73 -8.12 9.14 3.14
N PRO A 74 -8.39 10.34 3.70
CA PRO A 74 -9.22 10.50 4.88
C PRO A 74 -10.61 9.86 4.77
N VAL A 75 -11.25 9.89 3.59
CA VAL A 75 -12.58 9.30 3.39
C VAL A 75 -12.55 7.79 3.61
N PHE A 76 -11.52 7.09 3.12
CA PHE A 76 -11.38 5.65 3.33
C PHE A 76 -11.13 5.31 4.81
N ALA A 77 -10.33 6.11 5.50
CA ALA A 77 -10.10 5.95 6.94
C ALA A 77 -11.39 6.15 7.74
N LEU A 78 -12.17 7.19 7.43
CA LEU A 78 -13.45 7.48 8.06
C LEU A 78 -14.46 6.36 7.80
N LEU A 79 -14.52 5.84 6.57
CA LEU A 79 -15.37 4.70 6.24
C LEU A 79 -14.99 3.46 7.04
N ALA A 80 -13.70 3.14 7.16
CA ALA A 80 -13.23 2.03 7.99
C ALA A 80 -13.62 2.20 9.47
N ILE A 81 -13.40 3.40 10.03
CA ILE A 81 -13.81 3.73 11.41
C ILE A 81 -15.33 3.58 11.57
N MET A 82 -16.11 4.05 10.60
CA MET A 82 -17.57 3.91 10.58
C MET A 82 -17.98 2.43 10.57
N MET A 83 -17.37 1.62 9.70
CA MET A 83 -17.65 0.18 9.63
C MET A 83 -17.32 -0.53 10.94
N ILE A 84 -16.21 -0.15 11.61
CA ILE A 84 -15.86 -0.67 12.93
C ILE A 84 -16.89 -0.25 13.97
N ALA A 85 -17.31 1.01 13.98
CA ALA A 85 -18.30 1.52 14.91
C ALA A 85 -19.65 0.80 14.76
N LEU A 86 -20.11 0.58 13.53
CA LEU A 86 -21.38 -0.09 13.23
C LEU A 86 -21.34 -1.59 13.57
N ALA A 87 -20.26 -2.29 13.19
CA ALA A 87 -20.15 -3.72 13.43
C ALA A 87 -19.84 -4.03 14.92
N TYR A 88 -18.88 -3.32 15.51
CA TYR A 88 -18.25 -3.70 16.78
C TYR A 88 -18.47 -2.67 17.91
N GLY A 89 -18.98 -1.48 17.62
CA GLY A 89 -19.23 -0.44 18.61
C GLY A 89 -17.96 0.05 19.29
N ARG A 90 -18.11 0.58 20.51
CA ARG A 90 -17.00 1.16 21.30
C ARG A 90 -15.85 0.19 21.54
N ALA A 91 -16.13 -1.11 21.67
CA ALA A 91 -15.11 -2.14 21.86
C ALA A 91 -14.20 -2.27 20.63
N GLY A 92 -14.76 -2.25 19.42
CA GLY A 92 -13.98 -2.28 18.18
C GLY A 92 -13.14 -1.02 17.97
N LEU A 93 -13.68 0.16 18.32
CA LEU A 93 -12.91 1.41 18.27
C LEU A 93 -11.77 1.42 19.30
N GLY A 94 -12.01 0.88 20.50
CA GLY A 94 -10.99 0.68 21.52
C GLY A 94 -9.88 -0.27 21.05
N ASP A 95 -10.25 -1.37 20.39
CA ASP A 95 -9.29 -2.28 19.78
C ASP A 95 -8.46 -1.60 18.69
N LEU A 96 -9.08 -0.89 17.74
CA LEU A 96 -8.38 -0.13 16.70
C LEU A 96 -7.38 0.86 17.32
N ARG A 97 -7.82 1.65 18.31
CA ARG A 97 -6.96 2.59 19.03
C ARG A 97 -5.78 1.88 19.69
N SER A 98 -6.02 0.72 20.32
CA SER A 98 -4.94 -0.05 20.94
C SER A 98 -3.88 -0.51 19.93
N ARG A 99 -4.30 -0.89 18.71
CA ARG A 99 -3.41 -1.31 17.63
C ARG A 99 -2.70 -0.12 16.95
N LEU A 100 -3.35 1.03 16.86
CA LEU A 100 -2.76 2.29 16.41
C LEU A 100 -1.70 2.84 17.37
N LEU A 101 -1.85 2.58 18.67
CA LEU A 101 -0.91 3.03 19.70
C LEU A 101 0.04 1.93 20.16
N ARG A 102 0.07 0.78 19.45
CA ARG A 102 0.96 -0.34 19.77
C ARG A 102 2.37 -0.08 19.24
N TRP A 103 3.16 0.67 20.00
CA TRP A 103 4.55 0.97 19.67
C TRP A 103 5.57 0.01 20.32
N ARG A 104 5.18 -0.70 21.38
CA ARG A 104 6.05 -1.68 22.06
C ARG A 104 6.11 -2.99 21.28
N VAL A 105 6.84 -2.97 20.17
CA VAL A 105 7.16 -4.13 19.32
C VAL A 105 8.67 -4.29 19.23
N GLY A 106 9.16 -5.50 18.99
CA GLY A 106 10.61 -5.76 18.97
C GLY A 106 11.33 -4.93 17.89
N VAL A 107 12.51 -4.40 18.21
CA VAL A 107 13.29 -3.47 17.35
C VAL A 107 13.53 -4.01 15.93
N ARG A 108 13.70 -5.33 15.78
CA ARG A 108 13.83 -5.99 14.47
C ARG A 108 12.69 -5.65 13.51
N TRP A 109 11.48 -5.43 14.03
CA TRP A 109 10.31 -5.13 13.22
C TRP A 109 10.29 -3.68 12.76
N TYR A 110 10.82 -2.75 13.56
CA TYR A 110 11.08 -1.39 13.11
C TYR A 110 12.15 -1.37 12.03
N ALA A 111 13.22 -2.15 12.18
CA ALA A 111 14.24 -2.27 11.13
C ALA A 111 13.65 -2.83 9.83
N VAL A 112 12.85 -3.90 9.90
CA VAL A 112 12.12 -4.42 8.72
C VAL A 112 11.21 -3.35 8.11
N ALA A 113 10.39 -2.68 8.92
CA ALA A 113 9.44 -1.68 8.43
C ALA A 113 10.14 -0.48 7.78
N LEU A 114 11.17 0.06 8.42
CA LEU A 114 11.86 1.26 7.95
C LEU A 114 12.86 1.00 6.84
N LEU A 115 13.51 -0.17 6.78
CA LEU A 115 14.65 -0.40 5.89
C LEU A 115 14.30 -1.22 4.64
N THR A 116 13.19 -1.98 4.63
CA THR A 116 12.87 -2.85 3.48
C THR A 116 12.78 -2.07 2.17
N ALA A 117 11.95 -1.02 2.11
CA ALA A 117 11.84 -0.20 0.91
C ALA A 117 13.12 0.64 0.66
N PRO A 118 13.68 1.36 1.66
CA PRO A 118 14.90 2.14 1.48
C PRO A 118 16.10 1.41 0.92
N VAL A 119 16.43 0.27 1.52
CA VAL A 119 17.61 -0.48 1.11
C VAL A 119 17.44 -1.04 -0.30
N LEU A 120 16.28 -1.62 -0.61
CA LEU A 120 16.05 -2.22 -1.93
C LEU A 120 16.04 -1.16 -3.03
N TRP A 121 15.33 -0.05 -2.84
CA TRP A 121 15.22 0.99 -3.84
C TRP A 121 16.58 1.67 -4.09
N ILE A 122 17.31 2.06 -3.04
CA ILE A 122 18.64 2.68 -3.18
C ILE A 122 19.62 1.71 -3.84
N ALA A 123 19.62 0.43 -3.45
CA ALA A 123 20.52 -0.57 -4.03
C ALA A 123 20.24 -0.79 -5.53
N ILE A 124 18.96 -0.93 -5.92
CA ILE A 124 18.58 -1.16 -7.31
C ILE A 124 18.86 0.08 -8.15
N GLN A 125 18.42 1.25 -7.68
CA GLN A 125 18.61 2.50 -8.39
C GLN A 125 20.10 2.84 -8.53
N GLY A 126 20.89 2.65 -7.47
CA GLY A 126 22.34 2.85 -7.50
C GLY A 126 23.09 1.86 -8.39
N ALA A 127 22.63 0.60 -8.48
CA ALA A 127 23.19 -0.35 -9.43
C ALA A 127 22.87 0.04 -10.88
N LEU A 128 21.64 0.46 -11.16
CA LEU A 128 21.21 0.89 -12.48
C LEU A 128 21.85 2.22 -12.92
N SER A 129 22.17 3.11 -11.98
CA SER A 129 22.85 4.38 -12.28
C SER A 129 24.27 4.20 -12.80
N LEU A 130 24.87 3.02 -12.64
CA LEU A 130 26.16 2.68 -13.26
C LEU A 130 26.04 2.47 -14.79
N THR A 131 24.82 2.28 -15.28
CA THR A 131 24.54 1.98 -16.70
C THR A 131 23.89 3.14 -17.44
N SER A 132 23.18 4.03 -16.73
CA SER A 132 22.49 5.17 -17.32
C SER A 132 22.23 6.26 -16.28
N ASP A 133 22.43 7.51 -16.68
CA ASP A 133 22.13 8.69 -15.86
C ASP A 133 20.63 8.85 -15.56
N ALA A 134 19.76 8.15 -16.29
CA ALA A 134 18.31 8.11 -16.04
C ALA A 134 17.96 7.63 -14.62
N PHE A 135 18.85 6.84 -14.00
CA PHE A 135 18.64 6.29 -12.67
C PHE A 135 19.30 7.10 -11.56
N ILE A 136 19.96 8.23 -11.85
CA ILE A 136 20.49 9.11 -10.80
C ILE A 136 19.32 9.57 -9.90
N PRO A 137 19.41 9.41 -8.56
CA PRO A 137 18.34 9.81 -7.66
C PRO A 137 17.88 11.26 -7.86
N GLY A 138 16.56 11.47 -7.98
CA GLY A 138 15.97 12.78 -8.29
C GLY A 138 16.40 13.89 -7.31
N ILE A 139 16.56 13.58 -6.02
CA ILE A 139 17.05 14.53 -5.02
C ILE A 139 18.46 15.09 -5.32
N ILE A 140 19.29 14.37 -6.06
CA ILE A 140 20.64 14.81 -6.43
C ILE A 140 20.56 15.88 -7.53
N THR A 141 19.67 15.69 -8.50
CA THR A 141 19.50 16.57 -9.66
C THR A 141 18.50 17.70 -9.44
N ALA A 142 17.65 17.60 -8.41
CA ALA A 142 16.61 18.61 -8.13
C ALA A 142 17.19 19.95 -7.65
N ASP A 143 16.67 21.06 -8.18
CA ASP A 143 17.00 22.41 -7.70
C ASP A 143 16.41 22.68 -6.31
N GLN A 144 15.14 22.32 -6.09
CA GLN A 144 14.41 22.58 -4.85
C GLN A 144 14.37 21.37 -3.90
N LYS A 145 15.54 20.89 -3.48
CA LYS A 145 15.69 19.67 -2.66
C LYS A 145 14.84 19.68 -1.38
N ALA A 146 14.78 20.82 -0.69
CA ALA A 146 14.00 20.96 0.54
C ALA A 146 12.49 20.84 0.27
N SER A 147 11.99 21.47 -0.80
CA SER A 147 10.59 21.39 -1.20
C SER A 147 10.20 19.95 -1.53
N LEU A 148 11.02 19.26 -2.33
CA LEU A 148 10.80 17.86 -2.70
C LEU A 148 10.72 16.94 -1.47
N LEU A 149 11.63 17.13 -0.51
CA LEU A 149 11.65 16.37 0.74
C LEU A 149 10.43 16.66 1.61
N VAL A 150 10.06 17.94 1.79
CA VAL A 150 8.89 18.32 2.60
C VAL A 150 7.61 17.78 1.96
N THR A 151 7.43 17.95 0.66
CA THR A 151 6.27 17.42 -0.07
C THR A 151 6.19 15.90 0.06
N GLY A 152 7.28 15.19 -0.18
CA GLY A 152 7.33 13.74 -0.03
C GLY A 152 6.99 13.27 1.38
N LEU A 153 7.49 13.97 2.42
CA LEU A 153 7.18 13.67 3.82
C LEU A 153 5.71 13.94 4.16
N VAL A 154 5.17 15.09 3.76
CA VAL A 154 3.78 15.47 4.06
C VAL A 154 2.81 14.52 3.36
N VAL A 155 2.98 14.36 2.04
CA VAL A 155 2.11 13.49 1.23
C VAL A 155 2.26 12.04 1.67
N GLY A 156 3.49 11.56 1.85
CA GLY A 156 3.76 10.21 2.32
C GLY A 156 3.18 9.93 3.69
N LEU A 157 3.24 10.88 4.63
CA LEU A 157 2.67 10.72 5.96
C LEU A 157 1.14 10.69 5.93
N VAL A 158 0.51 11.61 5.18
CA VAL A 158 -0.94 11.65 5.03
C VAL A 158 -1.44 10.35 4.40
N ALA A 159 -0.82 9.91 3.31
CA ALA A 159 -1.14 8.63 2.67
C ALA A 159 -0.97 7.47 3.65
N ALA A 160 0.23 7.30 4.22
CA ALA A 160 0.53 6.20 5.14
C ALA A 160 -0.45 6.13 6.32
N VAL A 161 -0.77 7.26 6.97
CA VAL A 161 -1.66 7.27 8.13
C VAL A 161 -3.08 6.87 7.75
N PHE A 162 -3.68 7.56 6.78
CA PHE A 162 -5.10 7.35 6.48
C PHE A 162 -5.33 6.03 5.75
N GLU A 163 -4.46 5.67 4.82
CA GLU A 163 -4.56 4.39 4.13
C GLU A 163 -4.39 3.22 5.09
N GLU A 164 -3.41 3.26 6.01
CA GLU A 164 -3.20 2.12 6.92
C GLU A 164 -4.25 2.03 8.02
N ILE A 165 -4.93 3.11 8.39
CA ILE A 165 -6.16 3.02 9.21
C ILE A 165 -7.23 2.22 8.46
N ALA A 166 -7.41 2.48 7.17
CA ALA A 166 -8.44 1.85 6.36
C ALA A 166 -8.10 0.39 6.02
N TRP A 167 -6.90 0.16 5.49
CA TRP A 167 -6.48 -1.13 5.01
C TRP A 167 -6.00 -2.04 6.14
N THR A 168 -5.02 -1.61 6.93
CA THR A 168 -4.47 -2.47 7.98
C THR A 168 -5.34 -2.46 9.23
N GLY A 169 -5.82 -1.27 9.63
CA GLY A 169 -6.67 -1.06 10.79
C GLY A 169 -8.00 -1.80 10.71
N PHE A 170 -8.58 -1.90 9.51
CA PHE A 170 -9.85 -2.56 9.28
C PHE A 170 -9.74 -3.79 8.35
N ALA A 171 -9.47 -3.61 7.05
CA ALA A 171 -9.65 -4.68 6.06
C ALA A 171 -8.76 -5.91 6.33
N THR A 172 -7.45 -5.70 6.51
CA THR A 172 -6.48 -6.74 6.87
C THR A 172 -6.85 -7.37 8.21
N HIS A 173 -7.15 -6.56 9.23
CA HIS A 173 -7.51 -7.08 10.55
C HIS A 173 -8.73 -8.01 10.50
N GLU A 174 -9.78 -7.63 9.78
CA GLU A 174 -10.98 -8.44 9.61
C GLU A 174 -10.73 -9.70 8.77
N LEU A 175 -10.00 -9.60 7.66
CA LEU A 175 -9.67 -10.75 6.81
C LEU A 175 -8.76 -11.75 7.53
N ARG A 176 -7.80 -11.29 8.34
CA ARG A 176 -6.90 -12.17 9.10
C ARG A 176 -7.60 -13.02 10.16
N LYS A 177 -8.85 -12.69 10.54
CA LYS A 177 -9.67 -13.53 11.42
C LYS A 177 -10.13 -14.84 10.76
N ARG A 178 -10.12 -14.90 9.43
CA ARG A 178 -10.64 -16.04 8.65
C ARG A 178 -9.66 -16.58 7.61
N HIS A 179 -8.65 -15.80 7.22
CA HIS A 179 -7.72 -16.13 6.15
C HIS A 179 -6.26 -16.06 6.62
N GLY A 180 -5.40 -16.87 5.99
CA GLY A 180 -3.95 -16.84 6.17
C GLY A 180 -3.31 -15.53 5.68
N PRO A 181 -2.06 -15.21 6.07
CA PRO A 181 -1.46 -13.91 5.81
C PRO A 181 -1.30 -13.63 4.32
N TRP A 182 -0.95 -14.66 3.53
CA TRP A 182 -0.77 -14.54 2.09
C TRP A 182 -2.10 -14.32 1.35
N ALA A 183 -3.16 -15.07 1.73
CA ALA A 183 -4.49 -14.88 1.16
C ALA A 183 -5.03 -13.47 1.47
N THR A 184 -4.88 -13.01 2.73
CA THR A 184 -5.24 -11.63 3.10
C THR A 184 -4.41 -10.61 2.32
N GLY A 185 -3.10 -10.80 2.21
CA GLY A 185 -2.21 -9.91 1.45
C GLY A 185 -2.60 -9.80 -0.02
N LEU A 186 -2.94 -10.91 -0.66
CA LEU A 186 -3.43 -10.92 -2.05
C LEU A 186 -4.76 -10.19 -2.18
N THR A 187 -5.75 -10.48 -1.32
CA THR A 187 -7.07 -9.82 -1.39
C THR A 187 -6.96 -8.31 -1.18
N VAL A 188 -6.26 -7.88 -0.13
CA VAL A 188 -6.11 -6.44 0.16
C VAL A 188 -5.23 -5.78 -0.90
N GLY A 189 -4.15 -6.44 -1.34
CA GLY A 189 -3.19 -5.89 -2.29
C GLY A 189 -3.75 -5.70 -3.69
N LEU A 190 -4.55 -6.63 -4.19
CA LEU A 190 -5.19 -6.49 -5.50
C LEU A 190 -6.14 -5.29 -5.54
N LEU A 191 -6.97 -5.13 -4.49
CA LEU A 191 -7.87 -4.00 -4.39
C LEU A 191 -7.14 -2.68 -4.20
N TRP A 192 -6.05 -2.70 -3.44
CA TRP A 192 -5.16 -1.56 -3.27
C TRP A 192 -4.56 -1.14 -4.61
N CYS A 193 -4.05 -2.08 -5.42
CA CYS A 193 -3.56 -1.80 -6.77
C CYS A 193 -4.64 -1.21 -7.67
N VAL A 194 -5.82 -1.84 -7.71
CA VAL A 194 -6.96 -1.38 -8.53
C VAL A 194 -7.37 0.05 -8.18
N LEU A 195 -7.33 0.44 -6.90
CA LEU A 195 -7.62 1.81 -6.48
C LEU A 195 -6.60 2.83 -7.02
N HIS A 196 -5.35 2.41 -7.24
CA HIS A 196 -4.29 3.25 -7.79
C HIS A 196 -4.33 3.35 -9.32
N LEU A 197 -5.27 2.65 -9.98
CA LEU A 197 -5.36 2.66 -11.43
C LEU A 197 -5.58 4.07 -12.00
N SER A 198 -6.28 4.95 -11.27
CA SER A 198 -6.49 6.37 -11.62
C SER A 198 -5.20 7.18 -11.73
N LEU A 199 -4.12 6.76 -11.07
CA LEU A 199 -2.81 7.42 -11.19
C LEU A 199 -2.15 7.17 -12.55
N PHE A 200 -2.64 6.20 -13.32
CA PHE A 200 -2.11 5.82 -14.63
C PHE A 200 -3.03 6.24 -15.79
N ALA A 201 -4.06 7.05 -15.51
CA ALA A 201 -4.91 7.64 -16.54
C ALA A 201 -4.21 8.87 -17.15
N GLY A 202 -3.87 8.84 -18.44
CA GLY A 202 -3.08 9.92 -19.07
C GLY A 202 -2.73 9.70 -20.54
N ALA A 203 -1.94 10.59 -21.14
CA ALA A 203 -1.34 10.42 -22.46
C ALA A 203 -0.22 9.36 -22.41
N ASP A 204 -0.08 8.55 -23.47
CA ASP A 204 0.95 7.52 -23.56
C ASP A 204 2.23 8.12 -24.17
N SER A 205 3.38 7.91 -23.53
CA SER A 205 4.69 8.22 -24.11
C SER A 205 4.96 7.46 -25.42
N GLY A 206 4.24 6.36 -25.67
CA GLY A 206 4.39 5.50 -26.85
C GLY A 206 5.62 4.58 -26.81
N ALA A 207 6.55 4.78 -25.87
CA ALA A 207 7.78 4.00 -25.76
C ALA A 207 7.57 2.61 -25.13
N VAL A 208 6.58 2.47 -24.25
CA VAL A 208 6.25 1.23 -23.54
C VAL A 208 4.72 1.08 -23.51
N PRO A 209 4.16 -0.09 -23.86
CA PRO A 209 2.72 -0.31 -23.72
C PRO A 209 2.26 -0.06 -22.29
N ARG A 210 1.28 0.85 -22.09
CA ARG A 210 0.76 1.21 -20.76
C ARG A 210 0.42 0.03 -19.86
N VAL A 211 -0.19 -1.00 -20.42
CA VAL A 211 -0.56 -2.23 -19.69
C VAL A 211 0.66 -2.87 -19.01
N LEU A 212 1.83 -2.78 -19.64
CA LEU A 212 3.06 -3.35 -19.11
C LEU A 212 3.62 -2.51 -17.95
N SER A 213 3.62 -1.17 -18.08
CA SER A 213 4.04 -0.27 -17.01
C SER A 213 3.14 -0.42 -15.77
N VAL A 214 1.81 -0.43 -15.97
CA VAL A 214 0.85 -0.66 -14.88
C VAL A 214 1.07 -2.03 -14.23
N ALA A 215 1.26 -3.08 -15.03
CA ALA A 215 1.51 -4.42 -14.51
C ALA A 215 2.81 -4.50 -13.69
N ALA A 216 3.88 -3.81 -14.12
CA ALA A 216 5.15 -3.75 -13.39
C ALA A 216 4.99 -3.04 -12.03
N VAL A 217 4.27 -1.92 -11.99
CA VAL A 217 3.99 -1.21 -10.73
C VAL A 217 3.12 -2.05 -9.80
N PHE A 218 2.02 -2.60 -10.31
CA PHE A 218 1.11 -3.45 -9.53
C PHE A 218 1.82 -4.68 -8.98
N SER A 219 2.78 -5.24 -9.72
CA SER A 219 3.57 -6.38 -9.27
C SER A 219 4.31 -6.09 -7.96
N TRP A 220 5.04 -4.97 -7.89
CA TRP A 220 5.79 -4.64 -6.68
C TRP A 220 4.87 -4.17 -5.55
N MET A 221 3.79 -3.42 -5.85
CA MET A 221 2.82 -2.99 -4.85
C MET A 221 2.15 -4.19 -4.16
N LEU A 222 1.78 -5.20 -4.93
CA LEU A 222 1.19 -6.43 -4.40
C LEU A 222 2.18 -7.17 -3.49
N ALA A 223 3.44 -7.33 -3.93
CA ALA A 223 4.51 -7.93 -3.13
C ALA A 223 4.75 -7.16 -1.82
N TYR A 224 4.78 -5.82 -1.88
CA TYR A 224 4.95 -4.97 -0.70
C TYR A 224 3.80 -5.15 0.29
N ARG A 225 2.56 -5.19 -0.19
CA ARG A 225 1.38 -5.41 0.66
C ARG A 225 1.40 -6.77 1.35
N LEU A 226 1.86 -7.82 0.67
CA LEU A 226 2.06 -9.15 1.26
C LEU A 226 3.03 -9.08 2.45
N LEU A 227 4.14 -8.35 2.32
CA LEU A 227 5.10 -8.13 3.40
C LEU A 227 4.50 -7.30 4.56
N MET A 228 3.73 -6.25 4.26
CA MET A 228 3.03 -5.47 5.29
C MET A 228 2.05 -6.32 6.09
N VAL A 229 1.28 -7.19 5.42
CA VAL A 229 0.36 -8.12 6.11
C VAL A 229 1.13 -9.14 6.95
N TRP A 230 2.30 -9.60 6.49
CA TRP A 230 3.18 -10.47 7.27
C TRP A 230 3.72 -9.76 8.53
N VAL A 231 4.20 -8.51 8.40
CA VAL A 231 4.65 -7.68 9.54
C VAL A 231 3.50 -7.43 10.53
N TYR A 232 2.32 -7.07 10.03
CA TYR A 232 1.13 -6.90 10.86
C TYR A 232 0.73 -8.21 11.56
N GLY A 233 0.84 -9.35 10.88
CA GLY A 233 0.59 -10.67 11.45
C GLY A 233 1.42 -10.95 12.70
N HIS A 234 2.67 -10.48 12.74
CA HIS A 234 3.60 -10.70 13.85
C HIS A 234 3.52 -9.66 14.96
N THR A 235 2.99 -8.47 14.67
CA THR A 235 3.07 -7.33 15.58
C THR A 235 1.71 -6.83 16.05
N GLN A 236 0.66 -7.10 15.28
CA GLN A 236 -0.69 -6.54 15.46
C GLN A 236 -0.69 -5.02 15.62
N SER A 237 0.33 -4.34 15.07
CA SER A 237 0.54 -2.90 15.18
C SER A 237 0.17 -2.22 13.88
N VAL A 238 -0.87 -1.39 13.91
CA VAL A 238 -1.21 -0.52 12.77
C VAL A 238 -0.19 0.60 12.65
N LEU A 239 0.37 1.06 13.78
CA LEU A 239 1.47 2.03 13.79
C LEU A 239 2.66 1.53 12.96
N LEU A 240 3.04 0.27 13.13
CA LEU A 240 4.17 -0.28 12.38
C LEU A 240 3.88 -0.42 10.89
N ALA A 241 2.62 -0.68 10.51
CA ALA A 241 2.22 -0.64 9.10
C ALA A 241 2.32 0.78 8.51
N ILE A 242 1.93 1.82 9.27
CA ILE A 242 2.15 3.24 8.89
C ILE A 242 3.65 3.52 8.71
N VAL A 243 4.47 3.08 9.66
CA VAL A 243 5.94 3.24 9.61
C VAL A 243 6.55 2.50 8.42
N MET A 244 5.97 1.39 7.99
CA MET A 244 6.40 0.66 6.80
C MET A 244 5.90 1.32 5.50
N HIS A 245 4.71 1.90 5.49
CA HIS A 245 4.17 2.57 4.31
C HIS A 245 4.91 3.89 4.03
N LEU A 246 5.19 4.69 5.06
CA LEU A 246 5.78 6.02 4.88
C LEU A 246 7.05 6.05 4.01
N PRO A 247 8.09 5.21 4.22
CA PRO A 247 9.30 5.25 3.42
C PRO A 247 9.06 5.02 1.94
N ILE A 248 8.20 4.06 1.56
CA ILE A 248 7.96 3.78 0.14
C ILE A 248 7.27 4.97 -0.56
N SER A 249 6.35 5.65 0.14
CA SER A 249 5.72 6.87 -0.39
C SER A 249 6.73 8.00 -0.54
N VAL A 250 7.54 8.26 0.49
CA VAL A 250 8.53 9.35 0.48
C VAL A 250 9.56 9.15 -0.63
N MET A 251 10.03 7.92 -0.82
CA MET A 251 11.04 7.61 -1.83
C MET A 251 10.53 7.80 -3.26
N GLY A 252 9.25 7.50 -3.51
CA GLY A 252 8.62 7.82 -4.80
C GLY A 252 8.71 9.29 -5.15
N PHE A 253 8.63 10.20 -4.16
CA PHE A 253 8.81 11.64 -4.39
C PHE A 253 10.28 12.07 -4.43
N VAL A 254 11.11 11.52 -3.53
CA VAL A 254 12.48 12.03 -3.30
C VAL A 254 13.49 11.40 -4.27
N LEU A 255 13.36 10.11 -4.57
CA LEU A 255 14.37 9.38 -5.34
C LEU A 255 13.99 9.14 -6.80
N ALA A 256 12.70 9.10 -7.13
CA ALA A 256 12.29 9.01 -8.53
C ALA A 256 12.78 10.27 -9.28
N SER A 257 13.49 10.05 -10.39
CA SER A 257 13.94 11.13 -11.26
C SER A 257 12.92 11.33 -12.39
N PRO A 258 12.64 12.57 -12.83
CA PRO A 258 11.86 12.81 -14.05
C PRO A 258 12.43 12.10 -15.28
N THR A 259 13.75 11.88 -15.32
CA THR A 259 14.42 11.15 -16.41
C THR A 259 14.25 9.63 -16.33
N MET A 260 13.81 9.10 -15.19
CA MET A 260 13.44 7.70 -15.03
C MET A 260 12.02 7.49 -15.56
N ALA A 261 11.86 7.58 -16.89
CA ALA A 261 10.58 7.47 -17.59
C ALA A 261 10.63 6.38 -18.68
N GLY A 262 9.46 5.96 -19.17
CA GLY A 262 9.33 4.97 -20.25
C GLY A 262 10.05 3.65 -19.94
N ILE A 263 11.03 3.28 -20.77
CA ILE A 263 11.79 2.03 -20.61
C ILE A 263 12.60 2.01 -19.30
N ALA A 264 13.18 3.14 -18.89
CA ALA A 264 13.96 3.20 -17.65
C ALA A 264 13.07 2.94 -16.43
N ASP A 265 11.90 3.58 -16.37
CA ASP A 265 10.90 3.34 -15.32
C ASP A 265 10.43 1.87 -15.30
N LEU A 266 10.15 1.29 -16.48
CA LEU A 266 9.77 -0.12 -16.58
C LEU A 266 10.86 -1.03 -16.01
N ILE A 267 12.13 -0.83 -16.39
CA ILE A 267 13.27 -1.61 -15.90
C ILE A 267 13.35 -1.53 -14.36
N PHE A 268 13.25 -0.31 -13.81
CA PHE A 268 13.29 -0.10 -12.36
C PHE A 268 12.15 -0.85 -11.66
N ASN A 269 10.91 -0.68 -12.10
CA ASN A 269 9.74 -1.32 -11.49
C ASN A 269 9.79 -2.85 -11.59
N LEU A 270 10.28 -3.41 -12.70
CA LEU A 270 10.48 -4.85 -12.84
C LEU A 270 11.55 -5.37 -11.88
N ALA A 271 12.70 -4.68 -11.75
CA ALA A 271 13.75 -5.06 -10.81
C ALA A 271 13.28 -4.95 -9.35
N PHE A 272 12.58 -3.87 -9.02
CA PHE A 272 12.02 -3.66 -7.68
C PHE A 272 10.95 -4.71 -7.33
N GLY A 273 10.05 -5.01 -8.27
CA GLY A 273 9.07 -6.06 -8.11
C GLY A 273 9.70 -7.44 -7.94
N ALA A 274 10.68 -7.79 -8.78
CA ALA A 274 11.36 -9.08 -8.70
C ALA A 274 12.06 -9.29 -7.35
N THR A 275 12.76 -8.27 -6.83
CA THR A 275 13.43 -8.35 -5.53
C THR A 275 12.45 -8.46 -4.36
N LEU A 276 11.32 -7.72 -4.40
CA LEU A 276 10.27 -7.85 -3.40
C LEU A 276 9.58 -9.22 -3.44
N TRP A 277 9.33 -9.79 -4.61
CA TRP A 277 8.79 -11.15 -4.74
C TRP A 277 9.77 -12.21 -4.25
N ALA A 278 11.08 -12.04 -4.50
CA ALA A 278 12.10 -12.91 -3.91
C ALA A 278 12.09 -12.84 -2.38
N LEU A 279 11.92 -11.64 -1.81
CA LEU A 279 11.78 -11.45 -0.36
C LEU A 279 10.50 -12.11 0.18
N VAL A 280 9.36 -11.95 -0.49
CA VAL A 280 8.10 -12.64 -0.16
C VAL A 280 8.30 -14.16 -0.18
N ALA A 281 8.95 -14.71 -1.20
CA ALA A 281 9.21 -16.14 -1.30
C ALA A 281 10.14 -16.64 -0.18
N ALA A 282 11.19 -15.89 0.16
CA ALA A 282 12.09 -16.20 1.26
C ALA A 282 11.35 -16.21 2.61
N VAL A 283 10.54 -15.19 2.88
CA VAL A 283 9.71 -15.10 4.09
C VAL A 283 8.71 -16.25 4.13
N ALA A 284 7.96 -16.50 3.05
CA ALA A 284 6.99 -17.59 2.99
C ALA A 284 7.63 -18.97 3.24
N LYS A 285 8.83 -19.20 2.71
CA LYS A 285 9.58 -20.44 2.95
C LYS A 285 10.02 -20.56 4.41
N THR A 286 10.50 -19.49 5.03
CA THR A 286 10.89 -19.50 6.44
C THR A 286 9.70 -19.72 7.38
N GLU A 287 8.55 -19.11 7.09
CA GLU A 287 7.31 -19.31 7.85
C GLU A 287 6.83 -20.77 7.77
N ARG A 288 6.77 -21.35 6.57
CA ARG A 288 6.39 -22.76 6.39
C ARG A 288 7.32 -23.69 7.17
N ARG A 289 8.63 -23.43 7.18
CA ARG A 289 9.62 -24.21 7.95
C ARG A 289 9.40 -24.08 9.45
N ARG A 290 9.08 -22.89 9.97
CA ARG A 290 8.76 -22.68 11.39
C ARG A 290 7.54 -23.49 11.82
N LEU A 291 6.49 -23.49 11.00
CA LEU A 291 5.25 -24.23 11.28
C LEU A 291 5.39 -25.75 11.14
N SER A 292 6.34 -26.23 10.35
CA SER A 292 6.54 -27.68 10.10
C SER A 292 7.49 -28.35 11.09
N ARG A 293 8.11 -27.60 12.02
CA ARG A 293 9.01 -28.18 13.03
C ARG A 293 8.19 -28.74 14.20
N PRO A 294 8.35 -30.02 14.56
CA PRO A 294 7.76 -30.57 15.79
C PRO A 294 8.27 -29.81 17.00
N ASN A 295 7.39 -29.44 17.94
CA ASN A 295 7.78 -28.83 19.20
C ASN A 295 8.64 -29.82 20.01
N LEU A 296 9.96 -29.63 20.00
CA LEU A 296 10.92 -30.45 20.75
C LEU A 296 10.76 -30.37 22.28
N HIS A 297 9.83 -29.55 22.80
CA HIS A 297 9.55 -29.42 24.24
C HIS A 297 8.48 -30.37 24.78
N GLN A 298 7.91 -31.28 23.97
CA GLN A 298 6.96 -32.30 24.46
C GLN A 298 7.55 -33.71 24.65
N VAL A 299 8.84 -33.93 24.34
CA VAL A 299 9.44 -35.28 24.39
C VAL A 299 10.13 -35.61 25.72
N THR A 300 10.37 -34.65 26.61
CA THR A 300 11.09 -34.89 27.88
C THR A 300 10.20 -35.12 29.11
N ALA A 301 8.87 -35.26 28.96
CA ALA A 301 7.95 -35.42 30.09
C ALA A 301 7.30 -36.82 30.22
N THR A 302 7.82 -37.84 29.53
CA THR A 302 7.30 -39.23 29.62
C THR A 302 8.40 -40.27 29.89
N GLY A 303 9.49 -39.88 30.56
CA GLY A 303 10.57 -40.80 30.87
C GLY A 303 11.25 -40.52 32.20
N THR A 304 10.54 -40.75 33.31
CA THR A 304 11.05 -41.29 34.59
C THR A 304 9.86 -41.64 35.48
#